data_AF-A0A0M8WI32-F1
#
_entry.id   AF-A0A0M8WI32-F1
#
_cell.length_a   1.000
_cell.length_b   1.000
_cell.length_c   1.000
_cell.angle_alpha   90.00
_cell.angle_beta   90.00
_cell.angle_gamma   90.00
#
_symmetry.space_group_name_H-M   'P 1'
#
loop_
_entity.id
_entity.type
_entity.pdbx_description
1 polymer ?
#
loop_
_entity_poly.entity_id
_entity_poly.type
_entity_poly.pdbx_seq_one_letter_code
_entity_poly.pdbx_strand_id
1 'polypeptide(L)' 'MQGAEPQAARLLVLDSVQAAEAATILGARRVVPVHCDSWAHFTESRADIVAAFTAAGLADRLQLG' A
#
# COMPACT_ATOMS: atom_id res chain seq x y z
N MET A 1 -27.81 4.13 -20.95
CA MET A 1 -27.05 4.82 -19.89
C MET A 1 -25.92 3.90 -19.47
N GLN A 2 -24.75 4.01 -20.09
CA GLN A 2 -23.58 3.21 -19.71
C GLN A 2 -23.31 3.45 -18.22
N GLY A 3 -23.44 2.39 -17.42
CA GLY A 3 -23.02 2.41 -16.03
C GLY A 3 -21.52 2.72 -16.02
N ALA A 4 -21.14 3.78 -15.30
CA ALA A 4 -19.74 4.06 -15.09
C ALA A 4 -19.17 2.89 -14.28
N GLU A 5 -18.38 2.04 -14.94
CA GLU A 5 -17.45 1.13 -14.27
C GLU A 5 -16.72 1.96 -13.20
N PRO A 6 -16.60 1.49 -11.95
CA PRO A 6 -15.88 2.22 -10.92
C PRO A 6 -14.47 2.42 -11.44
N GLN A 7 -14.17 3.66 -11.84
CA GLN A 7 -12.86 4.02 -12.30
C GLN A 7 -11.99 3.91 -11.06
N ALA A 8 -11.19 2.84 -10.99
CA ALA A 8 -10.24 2.62 -9.91
C ALA A 8 -9.61 3.98 -9.59
N ALA A 9 -9.74 4.44 -8.34
CA ALA A 9 -9.31 5.76 -7.94
C ALA A 9 -7.92 6.00 -8.53
N ARG A 10 -7.74 7.11 -9.25
CA ARG A 10 -6.50 7.35 -9.99
C ARG A 10 -5.42 7.79 -9.02
N LEU A 11 -4.84 6.81 -8.32
CA LEU A 11 -3.82 7.03 -7.30
C LEU A 11 -2.53 7.54 -7.94
N LEU A 12 -1.86 8.48 -7.26
CA LEU A 12 -0.54 9.00 -7.68
C LEU A 12 0.62 8.16 -7.14
N VAL A 13 0.35 7.35 -6.12
CA VAL A 13 1.27 6.44 -5.44
C VAL A 13 0.55 5.12 -5.21
N LEU A 14 1.29 4.08 -4.80
CA LEU A 14 0.66 2.83 -4.38
C LEU A 14 -0.10 3.04 -3.07
N ASP A 15 -1.31 2.53 -2.99
CA ASP A 15 -1.95 2.31 -1.69
C ASP A 15 -1.29 1.12 -0.95
N SER A 16 -1.73 0.87 0.28
CA SER A 16 -1.17 -0.13 1.18
C SER A 16 -1.32 -1.56 0.63
N VAL A 17 -2.41 -1.83 -0.10
CA VAL A 17 -2.65 -3.14 -0.74
C VAL A 17 -1.75 -3.32 -1.96
N GLN A 18 -1.66 -2.29 -2.79
CA GLN A 18 -0.76 -2.26 -3.96
C GLN A 18 0.71 -2.36 -3.55
N ALA A 19 1.10 -1.79 -2.41
CA ALA A 19 2.44 -1.94 -1.86
C ALA A 19 2.75 -3.40 -1.47
N ALA A 20 1.80 -4.11 -0.85
CA ALA A 20 1.94 -5.52 -0.53
C ALA A 20 1.98 -6.42 -1.79
N GLU A 21 1.15 -6.08 -2.79
CA GLU A 21 1.18 -6.74 -4.10
C GLU A 21 2.53 -6.55 -4.80
N ALA A 22 3.04 -5.31 -4.84
CA ALA A 22 4.35 -5.01 -5.40
C ALA A 22 5.48 -5.80 -4.69
N ALA A 23 5.42 -5.93 -3.36
CA ALA A 23 6.39 -6.72 -2.60
C ALA A 23 6.39 -8.20 -3.02
N THR A 24 5.21 -8.73 -3.36
CA THR A 24 5.05 -10.10 -3.87
C THR A 24 5.63 -10.24 -5.28
N ILE A 25 5.23 -9.36 -6.20
CA ILE A 25 5.67 -9.37 -7.60
C ILE A 25 7.19 -9.26 -7.69
N LEU A 26 7.79 -8.38 -6.88
CA LEU A 26 9.22 -8.15 -6.88
C LEU A 26 10.01 -9.21 -6.09
N GLY A 27 9.35 -10.11 -5.37
CA GLY A 27 10.02 -11.04 -4.45
C GLY A 27 10.83 -10.31 -3.38
N ALA A 28 10.37 -9.13 -2.96
CA ALA A 28 11.10 -8.27 -2.05
C ALA A 28 11.26 -8.96 -0.69
N ARG A 29 12.50 -9.07 -0.21
CA ARG A 29 12.81 -9.64 1.12
C ARG A 29 12.60 -8.64 2.26
N ARG A 30 12.56 -7.35 1.92
CA ARG A 30 12.46 -6.24 2.86
C ARG A 30 11.77 -5.08 2.18
N VAL A 31 10.83 -4.46 2.89
CA VAL A 31 10.09 -3.28 2.46
C VAL A 31 10.21 -2.22 3.54
N VAL A 32 10.63 -1.02 3.15
CA VAL A 32 10.68 0.16 4.02
C VAL A 32 9.68 1.18 3.47
N PRO A 33 8.53 1.39 4.12
CA PRO A 33 7.55 2.34 3.64
C PRO A 33 8.05 3.77 3.90
N VAL A 34 7.99 4.58 2.85
CA VAL A 34 8.27 6.02 2.89
C VAL A 34 7.05 6.74 2.31
N HIS A 35 6.91 8.04 2.61
CA HIS A 35 5.80 8.84 2.11
C HIS A 35 4.42 8.23 2.42
N CYS A 36 4.26 7.69 3.64
CA CYS A 36 3.02 7.09 4.14
C CYS A 36 2.40 7.87 5.31
N ASP A 37 2.95 9.05 5.60
CA ASP A 37 2.55 9.99 6.63
C ASP A 37 3.07 11.39 6.27
N SER A 38 2.96 12.35 7.20
CA SER A 38 3.43 13.75 7.10
C SER A 38 2.52 14.73 6.34
N TRP A 39 2.11 14.44 5.11
CA TRP A 39 1.38 15.42 4.28
C TRP A 39 -0.14 15.19 4.28
N ALA A 40 -0.90 16.29 4.26
CA ALA A 40 -2.37 16.26 4.26
C ALA A 40 -3.01 15.58 3.04
N HIS A 41 -2.22 15.28 2.00
CA HIS A 41 -2.70 14.59 0.80
C HIS A 41 -2.68 13.06 0.91
N PHE A 42 -2.00 12.50 1.93
CA PHE A 42 -2.05 11.07 2.17
C PHE A 42 -3.36 10.70 2.87
N THR A 43 -4.05 9.73 2.28
CA THR A 43 -5.32 9.20 2.79
C THR A 43 -5.15 7.95 3.63
N GLU A 44 -3.97 7.33 3.57
CA GLU A 44 -3.58 6.18 4.36
C GLU A 44 -2.46 6.57 5.32
N SER A 45 -2.38 5.83 6.42
CA SER A 45 -1.43 5.98 7.50
C SER A 45 -0.46 4.80 7.54
N ARG A 46 0.57 4.92 8.38
CA ARG A 46 1.48 3.82 8.69
C ARG A 46 0.76 2.57 9.23
N ALA A 47 -0.35 2.74 9.94
CA ALA A 47 -1.14 1.62 10.45
C ALA A 47 -1.84 0.83 9.33
N ASP A 48 -2.26 1.52 8.28
CA ASP A 48 -2.92 0.90 7.11
C ASP A 48 -1.94 0.00 6.34
N ILE A 49 -0.68 0.45 6.20
CA ILE A 49 0.40 -0.37 5.63
C ILE A 49 0.63 -1.63 6.46
N VAL A 50 0.70 -1.50 7.78
CA VAL A 50 0.87 -2.65 8.69
C VAL A 50 -0.30 -3.63 8.55
N ALA A 51 -1.53 -3.14 8.47
CA ALA A 51 -2.71 -3.96 8.30
C ALA A 51 -2.69 -4.72 6.96
N ALA A 52 -2.35 -4.03 5.86
CA ALA A 52 -2.28 -4.62 4.53
C ALA A 52 -1.17 -5.69 4.43
N PHE A 53 0.03 -5.41 4.94
CA PHE A 53 1.13 -6.40 4.96
C PHE A 53 0.80 -7.60 5.84
N THR A 54 0.11 -7.40 6.96
CA THR A 54 -0.35 -8.50 7.82
C THR A 54 -1.40 -9.35 7.11
N ALA A 55 -2.39 -8.73 6.47
CA ALA A 55 -3.42 -9.43 5.71
C ALA A 55 -2.85 -10.21 4.53
N ALA A 56 -1.77 -9.71 3.91
CA ALA A 56 -1.04 -10.39 2.83
C ALA A 56 -0.08 -11.51 3.33
N GLY A 57 0.09 -11.67 4.64
CA GLY A 57 1.05 -12.64 5.20
C GLY A 57 2.52 -12.23 4.99
N LEU A 58 2.79 -10.92 4.86
CA LEU A 58 4.12 -10.35 4.58
C LEU A 58 4.65 -9.49 5.73
N ALA A 59 4.05 -9.57 6.93
CA ALA A 59 4.42 -8.74 8.08
C ALA A 59 5.91 -8.85 8.44
N ASP A 60 6.52 -10.02 8.24
CA ASP A 60 7.95 -10.29 8.47
C ASP A 60 8.89 -9.51 7.53
N ARG A 61 8.37 -9.01 6.41
CA ARG A 61 9.13 -8.28 5.39
C ARG A 61 9.06 -6.77 5.58
N LEU A 62 8.14 -6.27 6.39
CA LEU A 62 7.93 -4.83 6.60
C LEU A 62 8.87 -4.29 7.68
N GLN A 63 9.57 -3.19 7.39
CA GLN A 63 10.45 -2.49 8.33
C GLN A 63 10.06 -1.03 8.44
N LEU A 64 9.68 -0.58 9.64
CA LEU A 64 9.12 0.75 9.86
C LEU A 64 10.15 1.82 10.26
N GLY A 65 11.42 1.43 10.47
CA GLY A 65 12.46 2.29 11.06
C GLY A 65 12.63 2.04 12.54
#